data_AF-A0A897NPW1-F1
#
_entry.id   AF-A0A897NPW1-F1
#
_cell.length_a   1.000
_cell.length_b   1.000
_cell.length_c   1.000
_cell.angle_alpha   90.00
_cell.angle_beta   90.00
_cell.angle_gamma   90.00
#
_symmetry.space_group_name_H-M   'P 1'
#
loop_
_entity.id
_entity.type
_entity.pdbx_description
1 polymer ?
#
loop_
_entity_poly.entity_id
_entity_poly.type
_entity_poly.pdbx_seq_one_letter_code
_entity_poly.pdbx_strand_id
1 'polypeptide(L)'
;MPQTRECDYCGGEIEPGTGTMLVRTDGTTLYYCSSKCEKNAELGREPRDLNWTEAGRESDRQETVAAEREAETEQTDDVESDAETAETEDDSEAAPDLEAAETEGDDAEKTDDTEADADESDDSETDDDTEAEEAEA
;
A
#
# COMPACT_ATOMS: atom_id res chain seq x y z
N MET A 1 24.72 11.28 0.16
CA MET A 1 23.65 11.29 1.20
C MET A 1 23.34 9.86 1.65
N PRO A 2 23.01 9.63 2.94
CA PRO A 2 22.51 8.33 3.40
C PRO A 2 21.11 8.04 2.82
N GLN A 3 20.81 6.76 2.60
CA GLN A 3 19.49 6.29 2.19
C GLN A 3 18.78 5.68 3.41
N THR A 4 17.60 6.18 3.76
CA THR A 4 16.68 5.44 4.64
C THR A 4 15.98 4.33 3.85
N ARG A 5 15.46 3.32 4.56
CA ARG A 5 14.76 2.16 3.99
C ARG A 5 13.62 1.76 4.90
N GLU A 6 12.62 1.05 4.38
CA GLU A 6 11.55 0.50 5.19
C GLU A 6 11.89 -0.90 5.72
N CYS A 7 11.29 -1.28 6.84
CA CYS A 7 11.35 -2.62 7.43
C CYS A 7 10.19 -3.47 6.92
N ASP A 8 10.47 -4.45 6.05
CA ASP A 8 9.51 -5.39 5.43
C ASP A 8 8.62 -6.15 6.43
N TYR A 9 8.96 -6.12 7.72
CA TYR A 9 8.15 -6.73 8.78
C TYR A 9 7.17 -5.76 9.46
N CYS A 10 7.49 -4.48 9.59
CA CYS A 10 6.69 -3.59 10.45
C CYS A 10 6.21 -2.28 9.81
N GLY A 11 6.64 -1.94 8.59
CA GLY A 11 6.38 -0.64 7.95
C GLY A 11 7.12 0.53 8.60
N GLY A 12 8.14 0.24 9.43
CA GLY A 12 8.92 1.27 10.13
C GLY A 12 10.20 1.60 9.38
N GLU A 13 10.57 2.88 9.34
CA GLU A 13 11.85 3.33 8.78
C GLU A 13 13.05 2.71 9.52
N ILE A 14 14.09 2.41 8.76
CA ILE A 14 15.39 1.90 9.21
C ILE A 14 16.40 3.04 9.14
N GLU A 15 16.93 3.42 10.29
CA GLU A 15 18.06 4.35 10.43
C GLU A 15 19.27 3.85 9.61
N PRO A 16 19.90 4.67 8.75
CA PRO A 16 21.06 4.27 7.97
C PRO A 16 22.18 3.67 8.86
N GLY A 17 22.73 2.53 8.44
CA GLY A 17 23.72 1.77 9.20
C GLY A 17 23.16 0.86 10.30
N THR A 18 21.84 0.89 10.55
CA THR A 18 21.15 0.04 11.53
C THR A 18 20.37 -1.10 10.86
N GLY A 19 20.02 -2.13 11.63
CA GLY A 19 19.16 -3.25 11.20
C GLY A 19 19.92 -4.47 10.67
N THR A 20 19.17 -5.43 10.14
CA THR A 20 19.68 -6.68 9.55
C THR A 20 19.07 -6.92 8.18
N MET A 21 19.87 -7.43 7.23
CA MET A 21 19.42 -7.93 5.93
C MET A 21 19.39 -9.47 5.94
N LEU A 22 18.23 -10.07 5.70
CA LEU A 22 18.04 -11.52 5.54
C LEU A 22 17.79 -11.85 4.06
N VAL A 23 18.69 -12.63 3.44
CA VAL A 23 18.49 -13.15 2.08
C VAL A 23 17.97 -14.59 2.16
N ARG A 24 16.83 -14.86 1.52
CA ARG A 24 16.19 -16.18 1.48
C ARG A 24 16.77 -17.07 0.38
N THR A 25 16.52 -18.37 0.44
CA THR A 25 17.04 -19.36 -0.54
C THR A 25 16.54 -19.16 -1.97
N ASP A 26 15.39 -18.50 -2.12
CA ASP A 26 14.77 -18.08 -3.38
C ASP A 26 15.33 -16.76 -3.94
N GLY A 27 16.16 -16.04 -3.17
CA GLY A 27 16.75 -14.75 -3.54
C GLY A 27 16.02 -13.51 -3.00
N THR A 28 14.82 -13.65 -2.42
CA THR A 28 14.14 -12.53 -1.75
C THR A 28 15.01 -11.97 -0.63
N THR A 29 15.23 -10.65 -0.65
CA THR A 29 15.91 -9.92 0.42
C THR A 29 14.86 -9.26 1.32
N LEU A 30 15.00 -9.42 2.63
CA LEU A 30 14.15 -8.80 3.65
C LEU A 30 15.01 -7.95 4.60
N TYR A 31 14.52 -6.78 4.96
CA TYR A 31 15.17 -5.83 5.86
C TYR A 31 14.41 -5.75 7.19
N TYR A 32 15.14 -5.84 8.30
CA TYR A 32 14.60 -5.72 9.64
C TYR A 32 15.23 -4.54 10.38
N CYS A 33 14.42 -3.60 10.86
CA CYS A 33 14.89 -2.49 11.71
C CYS A 33 15.50 -2.95 13.04
N SER A 34 15.14 -4.15 13.52
CA SER A 34 15.61 -4.68 14.80
C SER A 34 15.43 -6.20 14.91
N SER A 35 16.17 -6.83 15.82
CA SER A 35 16.00 -8.25 16.17
C SER A 35 14.61 -8.59 16.77
N LYS A 36 13.74 -7.61 17.05
CA LYS A 36 12.34 -7.87 17.39
C LYS A 36 11.59 -8.38 16.16
N CYS A 37 11.77 -7.72 15.02
CA CYS A 37 11.09 -8.06 13.77
C CYS A 37 11.56 -9.41 13.25
N GLU A 38 12.88 -9.57 13.13
CA GLU A 38 13.60 -10.82 12.84
C GLU A 38 13.01 -12.01 13.62
N LYS A 39 13.01 -11.94 14.97
CA LYS A 39 12.52 -13.03 15.83
C LYS A 39 11.02 -13.31 15.70
N ASN A 40 10.20 -12.33 15.32
CA ASN A 40 8.78 -12.60 15.07
C ASN A 40 8.58 -13.30 13.71
N ALA A 41 9.38 -12.94 12.69
CA ALA A 41 9.43 -13.66 11.42
C ALA A 41 9.97 -15.10 11.58
N GLU A 42 11.04 -15.31 12.36
CA GLU A 42 11.56 -16.64 12.71
C GLU A 42 10.52 -17.51 13.45
N LEU A 43 9.71 -16.90 14.30
CA LEU A 43 8.59 -17.56 14.99
C LEU A 43 7.37 -17.82 14.08
N GLY A 44 7.44 -17.47 12.79
CA GLY A 44 6.34 -17.67 11.84
C GLY A 44 5.11 -16.79 12.12
N ARG A 45 5.28 -15.64 12.79
CA ARG A 45 4.20 -14.68 13.03
C ARG A 45 4.10 -13.73 11.84
N GLU A 46 2.94 -13.67 11.21
CA GLU A 46 2.70 -12.74 10.12
C GLU A 46 2.44 -11.33 10.66
N PRO A 47 2.92 -10.26 10.00
CA PRO A 47 2.79 -8.91 10.54
C PRO A 47 1.33 -8.42 10.52
N ARG A 48 0.53 -8.89 9.55
CA ARG A 48 -0.93 -8.68 9.46
C ARG A 48 -1.70 -9.15 10.71
N ASP A 49 -1.17 -10.12 11.47
CA ASP A 49 -1.80 -10.60 12.71
C ASP A 49 -1.41 -9.75 13.94
N LEU A 50 -0.64 -8.67 13.75
CA LEU A 50 0.03 -7.91 14.81
C LEU A 50 -0.24 -6.41 14.71
N ASN A 51 -1.25 -5.94 15.45
CA ASN A 51 -1.69 -4.54 15.58
C ASN A 51 -0.62 -3.47 15.93
N TRP A 52 0.58 -3.87 16.32
CA TRP A 52 1.71 -2.96 16.55
C TRP A 52 2.52 -2.66 15.28
N THR A 53 2.38 -3.47 14.23
CA THR A 53 2.92 -3.22 12.89
C THR A 53 1.97 -2.33 12.09
N GLU A 54 2.44 -1.77 10.97
CA GLU A 54 1.57 -1.06 10.04
C GLU A 54 0.58 -2.00 9.33
N ALA A 55 1.08 -3.11 8.76
CA ALA A 55 0.28 -4.10 8.05
C ALA A 55 -0.86 -4.70 8.90
N GLY A 56 -0.66 -4.85 10.22
CA GLY A 56 -1.72 -5.27 11.14
C GLY A 56 -2.87 -4.26 11.20
N ARG A 57 -2.56 -2.98 11.38
CA ARG A 57 -3.56 -1.89 11.45
C ARG A 57 -4.30 -1.67 10.14
N GLU A 58 -3.60 -1.86 9.01
CA GLU A 58 -4.20 -1.83 7.67
C GLU A 58 -5.12 -3.05 7.47
N SER A 59 -4.81 -4.19 8.07
CA SER A 59 -5.68 -5.40 8.05
C SER A 59 -6.93 -5.19 8.91
N ASP A 60 -6.77 -4.77 10.18
CA ASP A 60 -7.86 -4.39 11.11
C ASP A 60 -8.86 -3.43 10.43
N ARG A 61 -8.33 -2.48 9.63
CA ARG A 61 -9.10 -1.45 8.90
C ARG A 61 -9.78 -1.97 7.64
N GLN A 62 -9.14 -2.87 6.89
CA GLN A 62 -9.76 -3.50 5.72
C GLN A 62 -10.93 -4.39 6.12
N GLU A 63 -10.86 -5.06 7.27
CA GLU A 63 -11.96 -5.87 7.80
C GLU A 63 -13.21 -5.02 8.12
N THR A 64 -13.08 -3.80 8.66
CA THR A 64 -14.26 -2.94 8.87
C THR A 64 -14.85 -2.47 7.53
N VAL A 65 -14.01 -2.02 6.60
CA VAL A 65 -14.46 -1.52 5.29
C VAL A 65 -15.06 -2.63 4.43
N ALA A 66 -14.61 -3.88 4.58
CA ALA A 66 -15.24 -5.04 3.95
C ALA A 66 -16.67 -5.24 4.50
N ALA A 67 -16.83 -5.33 5.81
CA ALA A 67 -18.13 -5.52 6.46
C ALA A 67 -19.12 -4.38 6.17
N GLU A 68 -18.63 -3.14 6.08
CA GLU A 68 -19.45 -1.98 5.67
C GLU A 68 -19.98 -2.13 4.23
N ARG A 69 -19.14 -2.59 3.30
CA ARG A 69 -19.51 -2.76 1.88
C ARG A 69 -20.36 -4.01 1.61
N GLU A 70 -20.19 -5.07 2.40
CA GLU A 70 -21.10 -6.22 2.40
C GLU A 70 -22.51 -5.76 2.85
N ALA A 71 -22.62 -4.99 3.93
CA ALA A 71 -23.88 -4.44 4.42
C ALA A 71 -24.52 -3.38 3.48
N GLU A 72 -23.73 -2.66 2.66
CA GLU A 72 -24.28 -1.85 1.56
C GLU A 72 -24.83 -2.71 0.42
N THR A 73 -24.15 -3.81 0.07
CA THR A 73 -24.55 -4.70 -1.03
C THR A 73 -25.86 -5.44 -0.71
N GLU A 74 -25.98 -5.98 0.52
CA GLU A 74 -27.23 -6.60 1.01
C GLU A 74 -28.42 -5.60 1.00
N GLN A 75 -28.15 -4.30 1.07
CA GLN A 75 -29.17 -3.24 1.07
C GLN A 75 -29.63 -2.83 -0.33
N THR A 76 -28.92 -3.22 -1.39
CA THR A 76 -29.32 -2.97 -2.77
C THR A 76 -30.19 -4.08 -3.37
N ASP A 77 -29.98 -5.34 -2.97
CA ASP A 77 -30.70 -6.51 -3.50
C ASP A 77 -32.21 -6.49 -3.16
N ASP A 78 -32.56 -5.97 -1.98
CA ASP A 78 -33.96 -5.85 -1.50
C ASP A 78 -34.80 -4.84 -2.33
N VAL A 79 -34.15 -3.93 -3.07
CA VAL A 79 -34.81 -2.80 -3.77
C VAL A 79 -35.27 -3.17 -5.19
N GLU A 80 -34.57 -4.07 -5.91
CA GLU A 80 -35.05 -4.54 -7.22
C GLU A 80 -36.30 -5.44 -7.10
N SER A 81 -36.52 -6.06 -5.93
CA SER A 81 -37.63 -6.97 -5.66
C SER A 81 -39.03 -6.30 -5.71
N ASP A 82 -39.12 -4.98 -5.49
CA ASP A 82 -40.40 -4.23 -5.57
C ASP A 82 -40.71 -3.76 -7.01
N ALA A 83 -39.77 -3.90 -7.96
CA ALA A 83 -39.91 -3.40 -9.33
C ALA A 83 -40.72 -4.32 -10.26
N GLU A 84 -40.83 -5.62 -9.98
CA GLU A 84 -41.56 -6.61 -10.83
C GLU A 84 -43.10 -6.55 -10.69
N THR A 85 -43.69 -5.37 -10.47
CA THR A 85 -45.16 -5.16 -10.48
C THR A 85 -45.64 -4.05 -11.43
N ALA A 86 -44.94 -3.86 -12.57
CA ALA A 86 -45.28 -2.86 -13.58
C ALA A 86 -45.32 -3.43 -15.03
N GLU A 87 -46.30 -4.27 -15.36
CA GLU A 87 -46.62 -4.66 -16.74
C GLU A 87 -48.03 -4.18 -17.15
N THR A 88 -48.12 -3.48 -18.29
CA THR A 88 -49.33 -3.21 -19.12
C THR A 88 -50.42 -2.29 -18.51
N GLU A 89 -51.01 -1.27 -19.18
CA GLU A 89 -50.88 -0.68 -20.53
C GLU A 89 -51.11 0.85 -20.47
N ASP A 90 -50.48 1.65 -21.36
CA ASP A 90 -51.15 2.73 -22.12
C ASP A 90 -50.30 3.13 -23.36
N ASP A 91 -50.95 3.67 -24.39
CA ASP A 91 -50.35 4.02 -25.69
C ASP A 91 -50.48 5.53 -25.98
N SER A 92 -49.38 6.19 -26.36
CA SER A 92 -49.43 7.51 -27.01
C SER A 92 -48.14 7.87 -27.74
N GLU A 93 -48.23 7.99 -29.06
CA GLU A 93 -47.14 8.47 -29.91
C GLU A 93 -46.90 9.98 -29.75
N ALA A 94 -45.67 10.37 -29.40
CA ALA A 94 -45.20 11.76 -29.46
C ALA A 94 -43.70 11.86 -29.72
N ALA A 95 -43.30 11.88 -30.99
CA ALA A 95 -41.94 12.26 -31.37
C ALA A 95 -41.70 13.77 -31.10
N PRO A 96 -40.51 14.12 -30.61
CA PRO A 96 -39.77 15.20 -31.23
C PRO A 96 -38.39 14.74 -31.70
N ASP A 97 -38.23 14.75 -33.03
CA ASP A 97 -36.96 14.93 -33.73
C ASP A 97 -36.24 16.21 -33.24
N LEU A 98 -34.92 16.12 -32.99
CA LEU A 98 -33.92 17.17 -33.23
C LEU A 98 -32.51 16.54 -33.34
N GLU A 99 -31.64 17.13 -34.17
CA GLU A 99 -30.38 16.54 -34.66
C GLU A 99 -29.08 17.03 -33.98
N ALA A 100 -27.99 16.26 -34.19
CA ALA A 100 -26.56 16.65 -34.10
C ALA A 100 -26.02 17.02 -32.69
N ALA A 101 -24.71 17.22 -32.41
CA ALA A 101 -23.47 17.34 -33.21
C ALA A 101 -22.24 17.19 -32.24
N GLU A 102 -21.00 16.77 -32.54
CA GLU A 102 -20.26 16.13 -33.68
C GLU A 102 -19.15 15.23 -33.06
N THR A 103 -18.99 13.94 -33.44
CA THR A 103 -17.83 13.29 -34.14
C THR A 103 -16.40 13.37 -33.55
N GLU A 104 -15.61 12.30 -33.76
CA GLU A 104 -14.16 12.12 -33.49
C GLU A 104 -13.73 12.24 -32.02
N GLY A 105 -12.58 11.76 -31.51
CA GLY A 105 -11.34 11.14 -32.04
C GLY A 105 -10.25 11.41 -30.96
N ASP A 106 -9.41 10.47 -30.52
CA ASP A 106 -8.03 10.16 -30.98
C ASP A 106 -7.47 9.21 -29.87
N ASP A 107 -7.01 7.97 -30.11
CA ASP A 107 -5.70 7.53 -30.64
C ASP A 107 -4.54 7.51 -29.60
N ALA A 108 -3.33 7.14 -30.03
CA ALA A 108 -2.04 7.11 -29.33
C ALA A 108 -1.80 6.07 -28.18
N GLU A 109 -1.02 5.03 -28.52
CA GLU A 109 -0.16 4.28 -27.59
C GLU A 109 1.10 5.10 -27.17
N LYS A 110 2.05 4.45 -26.46
CA LYS A 110 3.47 4.85 -26.15
C LYS A 110 3.68 5.67 -24.87
N THR A 111 4.83 5.60 -24.17
CA THR A 111 6.03 4.71 -24.15
C THR A 111 6.50 4.62 -22.66
N ASP A 112 7.32 3.67 -22.18
CA ASP A 112 8.76 3.42 -22.42
C ASP A 112 9.69 4.66 -22.26
N ASP A 113 10.97 4.36 -21.97
CA ASP A 113 12.03 5.22 -21.39
C ASP A 113 11.74 5.70 -19.94
N THR A 114 12.58 5.48 -18.92
CA THR A 114 14.07 5.52 -18.77
C THR A 114 14.63 6.94 -18.67
N GLU A 115 15.10 7.30 -17.47
CA GLU A 115 16.39 7.97 -17.17
C GLU A 115 16.77 7.55 -15.72
N ALA A 116 18.00 7.30 -15.26
CA ALA A 116 19.37 7.62 -15.72
C ALA A 116 19.91 9.02 -15.35
N ASP A 117 20.42 9.16 -14.12
CA ASP A 117 21.47 10.09 -13.66
C ASP A 117 21.93 9.59 -12.25
N ALA A 118 23.20 9.57 -11.81
CA ALA A 118 24.33 10.52 -11.88
C ALA A 118 24.10 11.77 -10.99
N ASP A 119 25.04 12.27 -10.18
CA ASP A 119 26.36 11.81 -9.71
C ASP A 119 26.57 12.41 -8.29
N GLU A 120 27.62 13.23 -8.09
CA GLU A 120 27.91 14.11 -6.94
C GLU A 120 28.36 13.42 -5.64
N SER A 121 29.67 13.53 -5.37
CA SER A 121 30.36 13.04 -4.17
C SER A 121 30.76 14.17 -3.22
N ASP A 122 30.55 13.98 -1.92
CA ASP A 122 31.18 14.66 -0.77
C ASP A 122 30.80 13.79 0.45
N ASP A 123 31.68 13.15 1.22
CA ASP A 123 32.96 13.52 1.85
C ASP A 123 32.80 14.46 3.06
N SER A 124 32.93 13.87 4.25
CA SER A 124 33.62 14.47 5.41
C SER A 124 33.70 13.44 6.54
N GLU A 125 34.90 13.24 7.07
CA GLU A 125 35.19 12.32 8.18
C GLU A 125 34.95 13.02 9.53
N THR A 126 34.35 12.31 10.49
CA THR A 126 34.41 12.67 11.93
C THR A 126 34.57 11.43 12.80
N ASP A 127 35.82 11.08 13.11
CA ASP A 127 36.13 10.35 14.33
C ASP A 127 35.66 11.17 15.55
N ASP A 128 34.90 10.55 16.46
CA ASP A 128 34.78 11.02 17.84
C ASP A 128 35.11 9.86 18.77
N ASP A 129 36.39 9.77 19.11
CA ASP A 129 36.90 8.90 20.17
C ASP A 129 36.58 9.59 21.51
N THR A 130 35.46 9.21 22.14
CA THR A 130 35.12 9.62 23.50
C THR A 130 35.49 8.48 24.46
N GLU A 131 36.57 8.70 25.22
CA GLU A 131 37.17 7.73 26.14
C GLU A 131 36.23 7.27 27.27
N ALA A 132 36.46 6.04 27.77
CA ALA A 132 35.78 5.51 28.94
C ALA A 132 36.56 5.86 30.21
N GLU A 133 35.93 6.60 31.13
CA GLU A 133 36.46 6.91 32.46
C GLU A 133 35.56 6.40 33.60
N GLU A 134 36.26 6.08 34.69
CA GLU A 134 35.93 5.51 36.00
C GLU A 134 34.55 5.91 36.60
N ALA A 135 33.73 5.04 37.22
CA ALA A 135 33.98 4.09 38.31
C ALA A 135 34.18 4.72 39.72
N GLU A 136 33.08 5.03 40.42
CA GLU A 136 32.93 5.14 41.90
C GLU A 136 31.41 5.01 42.24
N ALA A 137 30.95 4.50 43.39
CA ALA A 137 31.54 3.63 44.43
C ALA A 137 30.41 2.93 45.23
#